data_AF-A0A834YL97-F1
#
_entry.id   AF-A0A834YL97-F1
#
_cell.length_a   1.000
_cell.length_b   1.000
_cell.length_c   1.000
_cell.angle_alpha   90.00
_cell.angle_beta   90.00
_cell.angle_gamma   90.00
#
_symmetry.space_group_name_H-M   'P 1'
#
loop_
_entity.id
_entity.type
_entity.pdbx_description
1 polymer ?
#
loop_
_entity_poly.entity_id
_entity_poly.type
_entity_poly.pdbx_seq_one_letter_code
_entity_poly.pdbx_strand_id
1 'polypeptide(L)'
;MPKSDFKTRYTGSMLEGRGQIQEAIAAYFNSLSLDWSYVPCKVLIGAILWKMGSKALPVARSFLSDALKLEPTSCSAWYYLGMVHRDDGRIADAADCFQAASMLENSDPIESFSSIP
;
A
#
# COMPACT_ATOMS: atom_id res chain seq x y z
N MET A 1 -13.65 3.93 -28.11
CA MET A 1 -13.44 3.83 -26.66
C MET A 1 -13.26 2.37 -26.29
N PRO A 2 -12.10 1.99 -25.77
CA PRO A 2 -12.00 0.89 -24.82
C PRO A 2 -11.56 1.45 -23.47
N LYS A 3 -12.47 1.36 -22.50
CA LYS A 3 -12.13 1.22 -21.08
C LYS A 3 -11.75 -0.24 -20.87
N SER A 4 -10.86 -0.51 -19.91
CA SER A 4 -10.46 -1.84 -19.43
C SER A 4 -9.27 -2.47 -20.17
N ASP A 5 -8.04 -2.17 -19.73
CA ASP A 5 -6.87 -3.09 -19.86
C ASP A 5 -5.59 -2.60 -19.13
N PHE A 6 -5.64 -1.50 -18.37
CA PHE A 6 -4.46 -1.00 -17.64
C PHE A 6 -4.32 -1.51 -16.19
N LYS A 7 -5.18 -2.45 -15.76
CA LYS A 7 -5.27 -2.85 -14.33
C LYS A 7 -4.41 -4.04 -13.90
N THR A 8 -3.78 -4.84 -14.78
CA THR A 8 -3.37 -6.19 -14.32
C THR A 8 -2.06 -6.77 -14.87
N ARG A 9 -1.17 -6.00 -15.52
CA ARG A 9 0.07 -6.61 -16.09
C ARG A 9 1.38 -6.31 -15.36
N TYR A 10 1.43 -5.37 -14.42
CA TYR A 10 2.70 -5.02 -13.75
C TYR A 10 2.77 -5.35 -12.26
N THR A 11 1.68 -5.82 -11.66
CA THR A 11 1.74 -6.57 -10.41
C THR A 11 2.16 -8.00 -10.75
N GLY A 12 3.43 -8.34 -10.64
CA GLY A 12 3.84 -9.69 -11.05
C GLY A 12 5.12 -10.19 -10.45
N SER A 13 6.26 -9.91 -11.08
CA SER A 13 7.42 -10.74 -10.83
C SER A 13 8.68 -9.91 -10.76
N MET A 14 9.42 -10.08 -9.66
CA MET A 14 10.82 -9.67 -9.48
C MET A 14 11.11 -8.16 -9.57
N LEU A 15 10.89 -7.47 -8.45
CA LEU A 15 11.63 -6.25 -8.11
C LEU A 15 12.89 -6.66 -7.34
N GLU A 16 13.91 -7.08 -8.08
CA GLU A 16 15.20 -7.48 -7.51
C GLU A 16 16.11 -6.25 -7.42
N GLY A 17 16.29 -5.78 -6.17
CA GLY A 17 17.51 -5.10 -5.72
C GLY A 17 17.88 -3.76 -6.38
N ARG A 18 17.35 -2.65 -5.83
CA ARG A 18 17.82 -1.26 -5.99
C ARG A 18 17.60 -0.54 -7.33
N GLY A 19 17.92 -1.13 -8.49
CA GLY A 19 17.78 -0.41 -9.78
C GLY A 19 16.32 -0.19 -10.19
N GLN A 20 15.53 -1.25 -10.08
CA GLN A 20 14.12 -1.27 -10.47
C GLN A 20 13.20 -0.54 -9.47
N ILE A 21 13.69 -0.23 -8.26
CA ILE A 21 12.93 0.56 -7.28
C ILE A 21 12.81 2.01 -7.74
N GLN A 22 13.89 2.59 -8.29
CA GLN A 22 13.83 3.95 -8.84
C GLN A 22 12.96 4.01 -10.09
N GLU A 23 13.05 3.01 -10.97
CA GLU A 23 12.20 2.91 -12.15
C GLU A 23 10.73 2.70 -11.79
N ALA A 24 10.43 1.88 -10.76
CA ALA A 24 9.07 1.73 -10.25
C ALA A 24 8.54 3.08 -9.76
N ILE A 25 9.30 3.79 -8.90
CA ILE A 25 8.92 5.11 -8.41
C ILE A 25 8.71 6.09 -9.58
N ALA A 26 9.58 6.11 -10.60
CA ALA A 26 9.45 6.96 -11.78
C ALA A 26 8.24 6.60 -12.65
N ALA A 27 7.96 5.31 -12.86
CA ALA A 27 6.77 4.82 -13.56
C ALA A 27 5.48 5.18 -12.80
N TYR A 28 5.53 5.14 -11.47
CA TYR A 28 4.44 5.63 -10.62
C TYR A 28 4.27 7.14 -10.71
N PHE A 29 5.34 7.94 -10.70
CA PHE A 29 5.25 9.41 -10.91
C PHE A 29 4.65 9.78 -12.26
N ASN A 30 4.98 9.02 -13.33
CA ASN A 30 4.33 9.21 -14.63
C ASN A 30 2.84 8.87 -14.60
N SER A 31 2.44 7.81 -13.88
CA SER A 31 1.02 7.49 -13.65
C SER A 31 0.30 8.47 -12.71
N LEU A 32 1.05 9.14 -11.83
CA LEU A 32 0.57 10.14 -10.85
C LEU A 32 0.04 11.42 -11.51
N SER A 33 0.25 11.58 -12.81
CA SER A 33 -0.30 12.68 -13.61
C SER A 33 -1.84 12.70 -13.65
N LEU A 34 -2.50 11.66 -13.12
CA LEU A 34 -3.95 11.48 -13.26
C LEU A 34 -4.76 11.46 -11.95
N ASP A 35 -4.20 11.11 -10.79
CA ASP A 35 -4.94 11.27 -9.52
C ASP A 35 -4.03 11.17 -8.28
N TRP A 36 -3.75 12.31 -7.64
CA TRP A 36 -2.93 12.39 -6.43
C TRP A 36 -3.58 11.78 -5.17
N SER A 37 -4.87 11.42 -5.26
CA SER A 37 -5.69 10.91 -4.17
C SER A 37 -5.93 9.39 -4.22
N TYR A 38 -5.31 8.68 -5.17
CA TYR A 38 -5.54 7.23 -5.31
C TYR A 38 -4.79 6.44 -4.22
N VAL A 39 -5.56 5.95 -3.24
CA VAL A 39 -5.07 5.24 -2.04
C VAL A 39 -4.21 4.02 -2.37
N PRO A 40 -4.62 3.09 -3.27
CA PRO A 40 -3.79 1.91 -3.57
C PRO A 40 -2.40 2.25 -4.09
N CYS A 41 -2.23 3.37 -4.81
CA CYS A 41 -0.92 3.85 -5.23
C CYS A 41 -0.06 4.30 -4.05
N LYS A 42 -0.61 5.07 -3.11
CA LYS A 42 0.13 5.51 -1.91
C LYS A 42 0.59 4.31 -1.07
N VAL A 43 -0.25 3.29 -0.95
CA VAL A 43 0.09 2.03 -0.28
C VAL A 43 1.24 1.31 -0.97
N LEU A 44 1.19 1.19 -2.29
CA LEU A 44 2.23 0.54 -3.09
C LEU A 44 3.58 1.27 -3.01
N ILE A 45 3.57 2.62 -3.05
CA ILE A 45 4.76 3.45 -2.84
C ILE A 45 5.32 3.22 -1.44
N GLY A 46 4.47 3.21 -0.41
CA GLY A 46 4.87 2.89 0.96
C GLY A 46 5.54 1.52 1.10
N ALA A 47 4.98 0.49 0.46
CA ALA A 47 5.54 -0.86 0.44
C ALA A 47 6.91 -0.94 -0.26
N ILE A 48 7.07 -0.22 -1.38
CA ILE A 48 8.33 -0.14 -2.13
C ILE A 48 9.40 0.59 -1.29
N LEU A 49 9.03 1.69 -0.64
CA LEU A 49 9.92 2.45 0.23
C LEU A 49 10.35 1.63 1.46
N TRP A 50 9.43 0.87 2.05
CA TRP A 50 9.77 -0.08 3.12
C TRP A 50 10.83 -1.10 2.66
N LYS A 51 10.66 -1.69 1.46
CA LYS A 51 11.67 -2.61 0.88
C LYS A 51 13.01 -1.93 0.56
N MET A 52 13.04 -0.61 0.38
CA MET A 52 14.28 0.15 0.14
C MET A 52 15.15 0.26 1.40
N GLY A 53 14.61 -0.08 2.58
CA GLY A 53 15.32 -0.19 3.84
C GLY A 53 15.22 1.06 4.72
N SER A 54 16.00 1.07 5.82
CA SER A 54 15.83 2.01 6.94
C SER A 54 15.82 3.50 6.56
N LYS A 55 16.56 3.89 5.52
CA LYS A 55 16.62 5.29 5.05
C LYS A 55 15.29 5.79 4.48
N ALA A 56 14.45 4.90 3.98
CA ALA A 56 13.19 5.23 3.34
C ALA A 56 11.97 5.03 4.27
N LEU A 57 12.15 4.47 5.47
CA LEU A 57 11.08 4.24 6.44
C LEU A 57 10.29 5.52 6.81
N PRO A 58 10.91 6.69 7.05
CA PRO A 58 10.15 7.91 7.36
C PRO A 58 9.24 8.34 6.21
N VAL A 59 9.71 8.19 4.98
CA VAL A 59 8.96 8.53 3.77
C VAL A 59 7.84 7.52 3.55
N ALA A 60 8.13 6.21 3.70
CA ALA A 60 7.15 5.14 3.63
C ALA A 60 5.98 5.38 4.60
N ARG A 61 6.31 5.72 5.86
CA ARG A 61 5.33 6.06 6.89
C ARG A 61 4.43 7.21 6.47
N SER A 62 4.99 8.26 5.88
CA SER A 62 4.23 9.42 5.43
C SER A 62 3.21 9.04 4.36
N PHE A 63 3.62 8.29 3.33
CA PHE A 63 2.72 7.82 2.27
C PHE A 63 1.62 6.91 2.80
N LEU A 64 1.95 5.99 3.71
CA LEU A 64 0.98 5.07 4.31
C LEU A 64 0.01 5.80 5.25
N SER A 65 0.51 6.76 6.02
CA SER A 65 -0.35 7.60 6.88
C SER A 65 -1.30 8.46 6.05
N ASP A 66 -0.84 8.97 4.91
CA ASP A 66 -1.67 9.74 3.99
C ASP A 66 -2.72 8.84 3.30
N ALA A 67 -2.35 7.61 2.93
CA ALA A 67 -3.29 6.61 2.45
C ALA A 67 -4.40 6.35 3.48
N LEU A 68 -4.06 6.22 4.76
CA LEU A 68 -5.01 6.01 5.85
C LEU A 68 -5.86 7.24 6.18
N LYS A 69 -5.37 8.46 5.92
CA LYS A 69 -6.19 9.67 6.03
C LYS A 69 -7.30 9.71 4.98
N LEU A 70 -7.03 9.15 3.79
CA LEU A 70 -7.98 9.09 2.68
C LEU A 70 -8.92 7.88 2.82
N GLU A 71 -8.38 6.72 3.19
CA GLU A 71 -9.14 5.48 3.40
C GLU A 71 -8.66 4.81 4.70
N PRO A 72 -9.28 5.15 5.84
CA PRO A 72 -8.90 4.59 7.15
C PRO A 72 -9.21 3.09 7.27
N THR A 73 -10.02 2.54 6.37
CA THR A 73 -10.40 1.13 6.31
C THR A 73 -9.46 0.29 5.44
N SER A 74 -8.36 0.86 4.94
CA SER A 74 -7.44 0.16 4.05
C SER A 74 -6.57 -0.85 4.82
N CYS A 75 -6.94 -2.13 4.81
CA CYS A 75 -6.20 -3.21 5.47
C CYS A 75 -4.72 -3.24 5.03
N SER A 76 -4.46 -3.10 3.72
CA SER A 76 -3.09 -3.11 3.19
C SER A 76 -2.25 -1.92 3.71
N ALA A 77 -2.86 -0.74 3.86
CA ALA A 77 -2.14 0.43 4.39
C ALA A 77 -1.73 0.22 5.85
N TRP A 78 -2.63 -0.30 6.68
CA TRP A 78 -2.34 -0.66 8.08
C TRP A 78 -1.26 -1.73 8.18
N TYR A 79 -1.32 -2.78 7.34
CA TYR A 79 -0.31 -3.83 7.30
C TYR A 79 1.09 -3.26 6.99
N TYR A 80 1.24 -2.50 5.89
CA TYR A 80 2.53 -1.94 5.54
C TYR A 80 3.02 -0.88 6.53
N LEU A 81 2.12 -0.14 7.19
CA LEU A 81 2.49 0.79 8.24
C LEU A 81 3.06 0.03 9.46
N GLY A 82 2.46 -1.10 9.83
CA GLY A 82 2.98 -2.00 10.86
C GLY A 82 4.36 -2.55 10.51
N MET A 83 4.58 -2.95 9.26
CA MET A 83 5.90 -3.39 8.77
C MET A 83 6.95 -2.26 8.90
N VAL A 84 6.60 -1.04 8.53
CA VAL A 84 7.46 0.14 8.67
C VAL A 84 7.78 0.43 10.14
N HIS A 85 6.80 0.34 11.05
CA HIS A 85 7.03 0.53 12.48
C HIS A 85 7.92 -0.56 13.09
N ARG A 86 7.72 -1.81 12.68
CA ARG A 86 8.55 -2.94 13.13
C ARG A 86 10.02 -2.75 12.74
N ASP A 87 10.27 -2.39 11.48
CA ASP A 87 11.62 -2.13 10.97
C ASP A 87 12.25 -0.82 11.52
N ASP A 88 11.42 0.12 12.01
CA ASP A 88 11.87 1.33 12.75
C ASP A 88 12.08 1.05 14.26
N GLY A 89 11.88 -0.18 14.72
CA GLY A 89 12.02 -0.58 16.13
C GLY A 89 10.84 -0.22 17.04
N ARG A 90 9.74 0.31 16.48
CA ARG A 90 8.54 0.70 17.22
C ARG A 90 7.55 -0.46 17.29
N ILE A 91 7.87 -1.44 18.13
CA ILE A 91 7.14 -2.70 18.20
C ILE A 91 5.70 -2.51 18.69
N ALA A 92 5.45 -1.57 19.62
CA ALA A 92 4.10 -1.26 20.10
C ALA A 92 3.21 -0.71 18.97
N ASP A 93 3.67 0.36 18.29
CA ASP A 93 2.96 0.93 17.13
C ASP A 93 2.71 -0.11 16.03
N ALA A 94 3.66 -1.02 15.80
CA ALA A 94 3.50 -2.10 14.83
C ALA A 94 2.38 -3.06 15.22
N ALA A 95 2.30 -3.44 16.49
CA ALA A 95 1.25 -4.33 17.00
C ALA A 95 -0.14 -3.68 16.84
N ASP A 96 -0.29 -2.40 17.19
CA ASP A 96 -1.54 -1.66 16.99
C ASP A 96 -1.95 -1.61 15.52
N CYS A 97 -0.99 -1.38 14.61
CA CYS A 97 -1.25 -1.38 13.16
C CYS A 97 -1.70 -2.75 12.65
N PHE A 98 -1.05 -3.84 13.08
CA PHE A 98 -1.44 -5.19 12.68
C PHE A 98 -2.79 -5.60 13.25
N GLN A 99 -3.10 -5.17 14.47
CA GLN A 99 -4.41 -5.37 15.07
C GLN A 99 -5.49 -4.64 14.28
N ALA A 100 -5.26 -3.38 13.90
CA ALA A 100 -6.17 -2.62 13.04
C ALA A 100 -6.38 -3.31 11.68
N ALA A 101 -5.30 -3.77 11.02
CA ALA A 101 -5.40 -4.51 9.77
C ALA A 101 -6.22 -5.80 9.93
N SER A 102 -5.97 -6.57 10.98
CA SER A 102 -6.70 -7.82 11.26
C SER A 102 -8.17 -7.56 11.58
N MET A 103 -8.49 -6.50 12.34
CA MET A 103 -9.88 -6.12 12.61
C MET A 103 -10.62 -5.74 11.34
N LEU A 104 -9.97 -5.00 10.42
CA LEU A 104 -10.56 -4.62 9.15
C LEU A 104 -10.77 -5.82 8.23
N GLU A 105 -9.79 -6.72 8.10
CA GLU A 105 -9.93 -7.95 7.31
C GLU A 105 -11.06 -8.86 7.82
N ASN A 106 -11.28 -8.90 9.15
CA ASN A 106 -12.39 -9.64 9.74
C ASN A 106 -13.72 -8.87 9.70
N SER A 107 -13.68 -7.55 9.48
CA SER A 107 -14.86 -6.69 9.36
C SER A 107 -15.32 -6.51 7.92
N ASP A 108 -14.44 -6.75 6.93
CA ASP A 108 -14.80 -6.93 5.53
C ASP A 108 -15.75 -8.13 5.47
N PRO A 109 -17.08 -7.92 5.32
CA PRO A 109 -17.98 -9.03 5.22
C PRO A 109 -17.64 -9.73 3.91
N ILE A 110 -17.37 -11.03 3.96
CA ILE A 110 -17.39 -11.98 2.83
C ILE A 110 -18.75 -12.02 2.08
N GLU A 111 -19.62 -11.04 2.27
CA GLU A 111 -20.96 -10.97 1.73
C GLU A 111 -21.03 -9.99 0.56
N SER A 112 -20.47 -10.40 -0.57
CA SER A 112 -21.13 -10.08 -1.84
C SER A 112 -22.42 -10.90 -1.90
N PHE A 113 -23.44 -10.52 -1.13
CA PHE A 113 -24.82 -10.97 -1.35
C PHE A 113 -25.36 -10.27 -2.60
N SER A 114 -24.78 -10.63 -3.74
CA SER A 114 -25.31 -10.35 -5.07
C SER A 114 -25.58 -11.68 -5.76
N SER A 115 -26.34 -12.54 -5.09
CA SER A 115 -26.97 -13.72 -5.69
C SER A 115 -28.08 -14.21 -4.78
N ILE A 116 -29.23 -13.55 -4.84
CA ILE A 116 -30.52 -14.22 -4.65
C ILE A 116 -31.53 -13.48 -5.54
N PRO A 117 -32.48 -14.21 -6.15
CA PRO A 117 -32.56 -14.61 -7.56
C PRO A 117 -33.25 -13.60 -8.49
#